data_AF-A0AAU3QCN7-F1
#
_entry.id   AF-A0AAU3QCN7-F1
#
_cell.length_a   1.000
_cell.length_b   1.000
_cell.length_c   1.000
_cell.angle_alpha   90.00
_cell.angle_beta   90.00
_cell.angle_gamma   90.00
#
_symmetry.space_group_name_H-M   'P 1'
#
loop_
_entity.id
_entity.type
_entity.pdbx_description
1 polymer ?
#
loop_
_entity_poly.entity_id
_entity_poly.type
_entity_poly.pdbx_seq_one_letter_code
_entity_poly.pdbx_strand_id
1 'polypeptide(L)' 'MTPGSYVVQHLDEGDPTPGSTRYTTFRSGCDEQISPTTSTMLDGAANLGTSCLKHNALLTDPAVADQVHTVLK' A
#
# COMPACT_ATOMS: atom_id res chain seq x y z
N MET A 1 11.89 5.99 0.84
CA MET A 1 12.54 5.15 1.87
C MET A 1 13.58 4.26 1.20
N THR A 2 14.59 3.77 1.93
CA THR A 2 15.65 2.92 1.36
C THR A 2 15.41 1.45 1.75
N PRO A 3 15.19 0.55 0.77
CA PRO A 3 15.07 -0.88 1.04
C PRO A 3 16.26 -1.44 1.82
N GLY A 4 16.00 -2.30 2.80
CA GLY A 4 17.05 -2.90 3.64
C GLY A 4 17.77 -1.94 4.58
N SER A 5 17.30 -0.69 4.75
CA SER A 5 17.84 0.19 5.79
C SER A 5 17.49 -0.31 7.19
N TYR A 6 18.30 0.07 8.20
CA TYR A 6 18.07 -0.26 9.61
C TYR A 6 16.61 -0.01 10.04
N VAL A 7 16.06 1.16 9.67
CA VAL A 7 14.68 1.54 10.02
C VAL A 7 13.64 0.62 9.40
N VAL A 8 13.77 0.31 8.10
CA VAL A 8 12.82 -0.59 7.41
C VAL A 8 12.90 -1.99 7.98
N GLN A 9 14.12 -2.51 8.19
CA GLN A 9 14.29 -3.86 8.75
C GLN A 9 13.62 -3.99 10.13
N HIS A 10 13.85 -3.04 11.04
CA HIS A 10 13.27 -3.12 12.39
C HIS A 10 11.77 -2.85 12.41
N LEU A 11 11.23 -2.07 11.46
CA LEU A 11 9.79 -1.89 11.30
C LEU A 11 9.10 -3.18 10.85
N ASP A 12 9.76 -3.96 9.99
CA ASP A 12 9.22 -5.17 9.36
C ASP A 12 9.43 -6.45 10.19
N GLU A 13 10.01 -6.36 11.40
CA GLU A 13 10.31 -7.54 12.26
C GLU A 13 9.06 -8.24 12.85
N GLY A 14 7.91 -7.57 12.81
CA GLY A 14 6.68 -8.04 13.44
C GLY A 14 5.56 -8.40 12.47
N ASP A 15 4.36 -8.61 13.03
CA ASP A 15 3.13 -8.69 12.24
C ASP A 15 2.87 -7.32 11.58
N PRO A 16 2.79 -7.24 10.24
CA PRO A 16 2.55 -5.97 9.54
C PRO A 16 1.11 -5.45 9.71
N THR A 17 0.20 -6.27 10.26
CA THR A 17 -1.22 -5.95 10.45
C THR A 17 -1.70 -6.25 11.87
N PRO A 18 -1.09 -5.66 12.91
CA PRO A 18 -1.34 -6.08 14.28
C PRO A 18 -2.75 -5.73 14.77
N GLY A 19 -3.30 -6.60 15.61
CA GLY A 19 -4.55 -6.37 16.34
C GLY A 19 -5.81 -6.69 15.51
N SER A 20 -6.92 -6.04 15.87
CA SER A 20 -8.24 -6.25 15.26
C SER A 20 -8.59 -5.23 14.16
N THR A 21 -7.65 -4.35 13.82
CA THR A 21 -7.83 -3.33 12.78
C THR A 21 -7.89 -3.99 11.39
N ARG A 22 -8.79 -3.51 10.53
CA ARG A 22 -8.81 -3.89 9.11
C ARG A 22 -7.77 -3.06 8.35
N TYR A 23 -6.78 -3.72 7.75
CA TYR A 23 -5.74 -3.07 6.96
C TYR A 23 -6.05 -3.21 5.46
N THR A 24 -5.77 -2.16 4.69
CA THR A 24 -5.91 -2.15 3.23
C THR A 24 -4.73 -1.39 2.64
N THR A 25 -4.14 -1.93 1.58
CA THR A 25 -3.08 -1.26 0.81
C THR A 25 -3.58 -0.98 -0.60
N PHE A 26 -3.13 0.12 -1.18
CA PHE A 26 -3.38 0.48 -2.58
C PHE A 26 -2.05 0.56 -3.30
N ARG A 27 -1.94 -0.10 -4.44
CA ARG A 27 -0.75 -0.06 -5.28
C ARG A 27 -1.10 0.19 -6.74
N SER A 28 -0.23 0.92 -7.42
CA SER A 28 -0.26 0.97 -8.88
C SER A 28 0.88 0.16 -9.48
N GLY A 29 0.63 -0.51 -10.61
CA GLY A 29 1.69 -1.13 -11.40
C GLY A 29 2.63 -0.13 -12.10
N CYS A 30 2.27 1.16 -12.12
CA CYS A 30 3.03 2.23 -12.77
C CYS A 30 3.62 3.24 -11.78
N ASP A 31 3.65 2.89 -10.49
CA ASP A 31 4.32 3.68 -9.47
C ASP A 31 5.81 3.83 -9.82
N GLU A 32 6.25 5.07 -9.98
CA GLU A 32 7.62 5.43 -10.36
C GLU A 32 8.55 5.63 -9.15
N GLN A 33 8.00 5.64 -7.94
CA GLN A 33 8.73 5.92 -6.70
C GLN A 33 8.99 4.66 -5.87
N ILE A 34 8.08 3.68 -5.89
CA ILE A 34 8.20 2.41 -5.19
C ILE A 34 8.39 1.27 -6.19
N SER A 35 9.56 0.63 -6.18
CA SER A 35 9.88 -0.50 -7.06
C SER A 35 10.65 -1.59 -6.29
N PRO A 36 10.18 -2.84 -6.27
CA PRO A 36 8.97 -3.34 -6.92
C PRO A 36 7.69 -2.86 -6.21
N THR A 37 6.62 -2.62 -6.97
CA THR A 37 5.32 -2.14 -6.44
C THR A 37 4.63 -3.15 -5.53
N THR A 38 5.03 -4.43 -5.60
CA THR A 38 4.55 -5.49 -4.70
C THR A 38 5.10 -5.35 -3.27
N SER A 39 6.14 -4.54 -3.04
CA SER A 39 6.70 -4.31 -1.70
C SER A 39 5.75 -3.57 -0.75
N THR A 40 4.68 -2.97 -1.26
CA THR A 40 3.65 -2.31 -0.43
C THR A 40 2.54 -3.26 0.02
N MET A 41 2.60 -4.54 -0.38
CA MET A 41 1.61 -5.53 0.04
C MET A 41 1.95 -6.03 1.45
N LEU A 42 0.94 -6.10 2.31
CA LEU A 42 1.09 -6.58 3.69
C LEU A 42 0.29 -7.87 3.88
N ASP A 43 0.89 -8.85 4.54
CA ASP A 43 0.17 -10.05 4.97
C ASP A 43 -0.95 -9.65 5.93
N GLY A 44 -2.13 -10.29 5.83
CA GLY A 44 -3.29 -9.94 6.64
C GLY A 44 -4.10 -8.70 6.16
N ALA A 45 -3.58 -7.93 5.19
CA ALA A 45 -4.30 -6.79 4.61
C ALA A 45 -5.09 -7.16 3.33
N ALA A 46 -6.11 -6.37 3.02
CA ALA A 46 -6.68 -6.34 1.67
C ALA A 46 -5.73 -5.56 0.74
N ASN A 47 -5.02 -6.26 -0.14
CA ASN A 47 -4.03 -5.65 -1.03
C ASN A 47 -4.64 -5.33 -2.40
N LEU A 48 -5.07 -4.08 -2.60
CA LEU A 48 -5.80 -3.64 -3.79
C LEU A 48 -4.88 -3.02 -4.86
N GLY A 49 -5.14 -3.38 -6.11
CA GLY A 49 -4.48 -2.79 -7.27
C GLY A 49 -5.34 -1.68 -7.90
N THR A 50 -4.69 -0.64 -8.39
CA THR A 50 -5.33 0.46 -9.13
C THR A 50 -5.05 0.34 -10.63
N SER A 51 -5.59 1.28 -11.41
CA SER A 51 -5.10 1.53 -12.77
C SER A 51 -3.61 1.96 -12.76
N CYS A 52 -3.01 2.05 -13.95
CA CYS A 52 -1.66 2.56 -14.14
C CYS A 52 -1.60 4.06 -13.78
N LEU A 53 -1.18 4.35 -12.55
CA LEU A 53 -1.11 5.66 -11.94
C LEU A 53 0.32 5.89 -11.44
N LYS A 54 0.77 7.13 -11.58
CA LYS A 54 1.97 7.60 -10.90
C LYS A 54 1.75 7.67 -9.39
N HIS A 55 2.82 7.63 -8.61
CA HIS A 55 2.78 7.56 -7.14
C HIS A 55 1.83 8.59 -6.53
N ASN A 56 1.98 9.86 -6.89
CA ASN A 56 1.13 10.92 -6.34
C ASN A 56 -0.28 10.98 -6.95
N ALA A 57 -0.50 10.34 -8.10
CA ALA A 57 -1.83 10.30 -8.72
C ALA A 57 -2.80 9.39 -7.94
N LEU A 58 -2.28 8.44 -7.15
CA LEU A 58 -3.09 7.64 -6.21
C LEU A 58 -3.91 8.51 -5.25
N LEU A 59 -3.40 9.69 -4.87
CA LEU A 59 -3.99 10.56 -3.86
C LEU A 59 -5.21 11.35 -4.37
N THR A 60 -5.34 11.51 -5.68
CA THR A 60 -6.37 12.36 -6.31
C THR A 60 -7.21 11.64 -7.35
N ASP A 61 -6.91 10.38 -7.66
CA ASP A 61 -7.69 9.57 -8.60
C ASP A 61 -9.08 9.26 -8.02
N PRO A 62 -10.17 9.63 -8.72
CA PRO A 62 -11.52 9.41 -8.22
C PRO A 62 -11.87 7.92 -8.03
N ALA A 63 -11.34 7.02 -8.87
CA ALA A 63 -11.61 5.60 -8.74
C ALA A 63 -10.91 5.01 -7.50
N VAL A 64 -9.72 5.50 -7.15
CA VAL A 64 -9.07 5.17 -5.87
C VAL A 64 -9.91 5.68 -4.70
N ALA A 65 -10.43 6.91 -4.76
CA ALA A 65 -11.31 7.45 -3.72
C ALA A 65 -12.59 6.60 -3.53
N ASP A 66 -13.20 6.13 -4.61
CA ASP A 66 -14.36 5.23 -4.56
C ASP A 66 -14.03 3.87 -3.93
N GLN A 67 -12.84 3.33 -4.21
CA GLN A 67 -12.36 2.10 -3.56
C GLN A 67 -12.14 2.33 -2.05
N VAL A 68 -11.53 3.44 -1.65
CA VAL A 68 -11.37 3.82 -0.22
C VAL A 68 -12.74 3.88 0.47
N HIS A 69 -13.72 4.55 -0.15
CA HIS A 69 -15.07 4.62 0.40
C HIS A 69 -15.74 3.24 0.51
N THR A 70 -15.44 2.32 -0.41
CA THR A 70 -15.96 0.94 -0.35
C THR A 70 -15.35 0.15 0.80
N VAL A 71 -14.05 0.28 1.07
CA VAL A 71 -13.39 -0.48 2.15
C VAL A 71 -13.70 0.04 3.55
N LEU A 72 -14.09 1.32 3.68
CA LEU A 72 -14.48 1.93 4.96
C LEU A 72 -15.91 1.60 5.40
N LYS A 73 -16.70 0.97 4.53
CA LYS A 73 -18.02 0.43 4.89
C LYS A 73 -17.89 -0.96 5.53
#